data_AF-A0A7D9HK20-F1
#
_entry.id   AF-A0A7D9HK20-F1
#
_cell.length_a   1.000
_cell.length_b   1.000
_cell.length_c   1.000
_cell.angle_alpha   90.00
_cell.angle_beta   90.00
_cell.angle_gamma   90.00
#
_symmetry.space_group_name_H-M   'P 1'
#
loop_
_entity.id
_entity.type
_entity.pdbx_description
1 polymer ?
#
loop_
_entity_poly.entity_id
_entity_poly.type
_entity_poly.pdbx_seq_one_letter_code
_entity_poly.pdbx_strand_id
1 'polypeptide(L)'
;IPHEVDSYHALVPLEPIDSIANQQSRRTFGCITSCYKCVNSKDGLTYVLRRMHGIRLTNTKAKGIVDEWKKLQHSNLVQLREVFTTKAFDDNCKYRTLQK
;
A
#
# COMPACT_ATOMS: atom_id res chain seq x y z
N ILE A 1 -1.04 7.52 12.87
CA ILE A 1 -0.46 7.22 11.54
C ILE A 1 0.94 7.86 11.53
N PRO A 2 2.01 7.15 11.11
CA PRO A 2 3.36 7.69 11.08
C PRO A 2 3.50 8.86 10.09
N HIS A 3 4.38 9.80 10.43
CA HIS A 3 4.66 10.98 9.62
C HIS A 3 5.41 10.66 8.32
N GLU A 4 6.26 9.63 8.36
CA GLU A 4 7.08 9.19 7.24
C GLU A 4 7.15 7.66 7.20
N VAL A 5 7.18 7.12 5.98
CA VAL A 5 7.18 5.70 5.70
C VAL A 5 8.13 5.43 4.54
N ASP A 6 9.32 4.93 4.85
CA ASP A 6 10.39 4.76 3.86
C ASP A 6 10.67 6.11 3.16
N SER A 7 10.47 6.22 1.85
CA SER A 7 10.66 7.45 1.08
C SER A 7 9.38 8.28 0.92
N TYR A 8 8.32 7.99 1.68
CA TYR A 8 7.01 8.63 1.53
C TYR A 8 6.61 9.40 2.79
N HIS A 9 6.14 10.63 2.61
CA HIS A 9 5.67 11.50 3.69
C HIS A 9 4.27 12.05 3.41
N ALA A 10 3.74 12.84 4.35
CA ALA A 10 2.43 13.49 4.25
C ALA A 10 1.28 12.49 3.98
N LEU A 11 1.24 11.40 4.77
CA LEU A 11 0.23 10.36 4.63
C LEU A 11 -1.15 10.86 5.08
N VAL A 12 -2.12 10.86 4.16
CA VAL A 12 -3.51 11.23 4.40
C VAL A 12 -4.42 10.04 4.09
N PRO A 13 -5.27 9.58 5.02
CA PRO A 13 -6.19 8.47 4.74
C PRO A 13 -7.21 8.85 3.65
N LEU A 14 -7.41 7.95 2.69
CA LEU A 14 -8.41 8.12 1.62
C LEU A 14 -9.81 7.60 2.01
N GLU A 15 -9.89 6.83 3.10
CA GLU A 15 -11.13 6.22 3.57
C GLU A 15 -11.34 6.49 5.08
N PRO A 16 -12.58 6.63 5.56
CA PRO A 16 -12.89 6.90 6.96
C PRO A 16 -12.53 5.70 7.85
N ILE A 17 -11.60 5.89 8.80
CA ILE A 17 -10.93 4.80 9.53
C ILE A 17 -11.88 4.07 10.51
N ASP A 18 -12.99 4.68 10.95
CA ASP A 18 -13.60 4.38 12.24
C ASP A 18 -14.89 3.52 12.25
N SER A 19 -15.41 3.04 11.13
CA SER A 19 -16.63 2.20 11.16
C SER A 19 -16.31 0.70 11.13
N ILE A 20 -16.62 0.02 12.23
CA ILE A 20 -16.59 -1.46 12.38
C ILE A 20 -17.42 -2.13 11.27
N ALA A 21 -18.50 -1.48 10.81
CA ALA A 21 -19.31 -1.91 9.67
C ALA A 21 -18.56 -1.93 8.32
N ASN A 22 -17.52 -1.08 8.14
CA ASN A 22 -16.68 -1.04 6.93
C ASN A 22 -15.52 -2.05 6.96
N GLN A 23 -15.31 -2.80 8.05
CA GLN A 23 -14.25 -3.81 8.06
C GLN A 23 -14.54 -5.01 7.14
N GLN A 24 -15.82 -5.33 6.89
CA GLN A 24 -16.20 -6.38 5.94
C GLN A 24 -16.02 -5.95 4.49
N SER A 25 -16.32 -4.68 4.14
CA SER A 25 -16.11 -4.12 2.79
C SER A 25 -14.62 -3.88 2.46
N ARG A 26 -13.78 -3.68 3.48
CA ARG A 26 -12.32 -3.51 3.36
C ARG A 26 -11.54 -4.79 3.09
N ARG A 27 -12.21 -5.95 3.06
CA ARG A 27 -11.57 -7.23 2.74
C ARG A 27 -11.37 -7.35 1.24
N THR A 28 -10.21 -6.95 0.75
CA THR A 28 -9.77 -7.32 -0.60
C THR A 28 -8.98 -8.62 -0.46
N PHE A 29 -9.29 -9.66 -1.24
CA PHE A 29 -8.57 -10.95 -1.18
C PHE A 29 -8.51 -11.58 0.22
N GLY A 30 -9.54 -11.41 1.05
CA GLY A 30 -9.60 -11.95 2.41
C GLY A 30 -8.74 -11.21 3.45
N CYS A 31 -8.07 -10.12 3.07
CA CYS A 31 -7.26 -9.30 3.98
C CYS A 31 -7.80 -7.88 4.09
N ILE A 32 -7.72 -7.31 5.28
CA ILE A 32 -8.12 -5.92 5.51
C ILE A 32 -7.07 -5.03 4.87
N THR A 33 -7.51 -4.05 4.06
CA THR A 33 -6.62 -3.06 3.44
C THR A 33 -6.99 -1.63 3.84
N SER A 34 -6.05 -0.70 3.72
CA SER A 34 -6.28 0.73 3.92
C SER A 34 -5.47 1.55 2.93
N CYS A 35 -6.09 2.54 2.31
CA CYS A 35 -5.45 3.40 1.32
C CYS A 35 -5.12 4.78 1.90
N TYR A 36 -3.95 5.30 1.53
CA TYR A 36 -3.44 6.59 1.93
C TYR A 36 -2.93 7.34 0.70
N LYS A 37 -3.19 8.63 0.62
CA LYS A 37 -2.46 9.54 -0.26
C LYS A 37 -1.13 9.89 0.42
N CYS A 38 -0.03 9.89 -0.32
CA CYS A 38 1.27 10.32 0.18
C CYS A 38 2.07 11.05 -0.91
N VAL A 39 3.13 11.73 -0.49
CA VAL A 39 4.11 12.36 -1.39
C VAL A 39 5.42 11.58 -1.27
N ASN A 40 6.05 11.28 -2.41
CA ASN A 40 7.35 10.65 -2.45
C ASN A 40 8.45 11.70 -2.35
N SER A 41 9.37 11.53 -1.40
CA SER A 41 10.49 12.43 -1.17
C SER A 41 11.48 12.48 -2.34
N LYS A 42 11.53 11.43 -3.18
CA LYS A 42 12.51 11.33 -4.29
C LYS A 42 12.13 12.14 -5.52
N ASP A 43 10.86 12.10 -5.92
CA ASP A 43 10.36 12.74 -7.13
C ASP A 43 9.35 13.88 -6.85
N GLY A 44 8.94 14.06 -5.59
CA GLY A 44 7.96 15.08 -5.17
C GLY A 44 6.54 14.79 -5.66
N LEU A 45 6.28 13.63 -6.27
CA LEU A 45 4.98 13.29 -6.83
C LEU A 45 4.05 12.68 -5.78
N THR A 46 2.75 12.89 -5.99
CA THR A 46 1.70 12.28 -5.17
C THR A 46 1.42 10.86 -5.64
N TYR A 47 1.28 9.95 -4.68
CA TYR A 47 0.96 8.55 -4.93
C TYR A 47 -0.14 8.05 -3.98
N VAL A 48 -0.77 6.94 -4.37
CA VAL A 48 -1.66 6.17 -3.51
C VAL A 48 -0.89 4.99 -2.95
N LEU A 49 -0.91 4.87 -1.64
CA LEU A 49 -0.31 3.78 -0.92
C LEU A 49 -1.42 2.92 -0.31
N ARG A 50 -1.47 1.65 -0.68
CA ARG A 50 -2.40 0.66 -0.14
C ARG A 50 -1.70 -0.24 0.85
N ARG A 51 -2.00 -0.11 2.14
CA ARG A 51 -1.52 -0.99 3.23
C ARG A 51 -2.38 -2.24 3.30
N MET A 52 -1.76 -3.40 3.38
CA MET A 52 -2.42 -4.65 3.78
C MET A 52 -2.09 -4.96 5.24
N HIS A 53 -3.10 -5.34 6.03
CA HIS A 53 -2.95 -5.61 7.46
C HIS A 53 -2.76 -7.10 7.73
N GLY A 54 -1.86 -7.44 8.66
CA GLY A 54 -1.68 -8.82 9.15
C GLY A 54 -1.02 -9.81 8.20
N ILE A 55 -0.49 -9.38 7.06
CA ILE A 55 0.15 -10.27 6.08
C ILE A 55 1.67 -10.35 6.32
N ARG A 56 2.25 -11.54 6.13
CA ARG A 56 3.70 -11.80 6.16
C ARG A 56 4.09 -12.52 4.87
N LEU A 57 4.90 -11.91 4.00
CA LEU A 57 5.49 -12.57 2.82
C LEU A 57 6.50 -13.57 3.37
N THR A 58 6.17 -14.83 3.19
CA THR A 58 7.04 -15.96 3.42
C THR A 58 7.67 -16.45 2.12
N ASN A 59 7.16 -16.01 0.96
CA ASN A 59 7.52 -16.58 -0.34
C ASN A 59 8.25 -15.57 -1.24
N THR A 60 9.48 -15.90 -1.61
CA THR A 60 10.33 -15.14 -2.55
C THR A 60 9.76 -15.09 -3.97
N LYS A 61 8.92 -16.06 -4.37
CA LYS A 61 8.26 -16.08 -5.69
C LYS A 61 7.32 -14.88 -5.92
N ALA A 62 6.76 -14.32 -4.85
CA ALA A 62 5.89 -13.15 -4.96
C ALA A 62 6.60 -11.92 -5.53
N LYS A 63 7.93 -11.82 -5.34
CA LYS A 63 8.72 -10.72 -5.89
C LYS A 63 8.75 -10.75 -7.42
N GLY A 64 8.87 -11.95 -8.02
CA GLY A 64 8.82 -12.11 -9.47
C GLY A 64 7.49 -11.65 -10.07
N ILE A 65 6.37 -12.02 -9.43
CA ILE A 65 5.04 -11.57 -9.83
C ILE A 65 4.94 -10.04 -9.75
N VAL A 66 5.41 -9.44 -8.65
CA VAL A 66 5.42 -7.97 -8.49
C VAL A 66 6.20 -7.28 -9.62
N ASP A 67 7.34 -7.83 -10.02
CA ASP A 67 8.15 -7.25 -11.08
C ASP A 67 7.48 -7.36 -12.46
N GLU A 68 6.66 -8.38 -12.71
CA GLU A 68 5.80 -8.44 -13.91
C GLU A 68 4.68 -7.39 -13.87
N TRP A 69 4.00 -7.23 -12.73
CA TRP A 69 2.96 -6.21 -12.56
C TRP A 69 3.48 -4.78 -12.72
N LYS A 70 4.74 -4.51 -12.36
CA LYS A 70 5.38 -3.20 -12.58
C LYS A 70 5.57 -2.87 -14.06
N LYS A 71 5.77 -3.88 -14.91
CA LYS A 71 5.94 -3.70 -16.36
C LYS A 71 4.62 -3.43 -17.07
N LEU A 72 3.50 -3.85 -16.49
CA LEU A 72 2.17 -3.62 -17.04
C LEU A 72 1.77 -2.15 -16.89
N GLN A 73 1.64 -1.46 -18.03
CA GLN A 73 1.18 -0.08 -18.10
C GLN A 73 0.03 0.02 -19.10
N HIS A 74 -1.12 0.47 -18.63
CA HIS A 74 -2.31 0.61 -19.47
C HIS A 74 -3.16 1.78 -18.95
N SER A 75 -3.77 2.58 -19.83
CA SER A 75 -4.51 3.79 -19.44
C SER A 75 -5.68 3.50 -18.50
N ASN A 76 -6.27 2.30 -18.58
CA ASN A 76 -7.37 1.86 -17.71
C ASN A 76 -6.91 1.08 -16.46
N LEU A 77 -5.60 0.94 -16.23
CA LEU A 77 -5.04 0.22 -15.09
C LEU A 77 -4.11 1.13 -14.29
N VAL A 78 -4.32 1.17 -12.98
CA VAL A 78 -3.47 1.92 -12.06
C VAL A 78 -2.12 1.21 -11.95
N GLN A 79 -1.05 1.90 -12.33
CA GLN A 79 0.28 1.28 -12.43
C GLN A 79 0.84 0.97 -11.06
N LEU A 80 1.33 -0.26 -10.88
CA LEU A 80 2.10 -0.66 -9.72
C LEU A 80 3.52 -0.08 -9.80
N ARG A 81 3.92 0.72 -8.82
CA ARG A 81 5.26 1.34 -8.79
C ARG A 81 6.20 0.54 -7.91
N GLU A 82 5.84 0.36 -6.65
CA GLU A 82 6.70 -0.27 -5.65
C GLU A 82 5.86 -1.10 -4.68
N VAL A 83 6.49 -2.16 -4.15
CA VAL A 83 5.95 -2.99 -3.07
C VAL A 83 7.04 -3.20 -2.06
N PHE A 84 6.76 -2.84 -0.81
CA PHE A 84 7.73 -2.96 0.28
C PHE A 84 7.06 -3.34 1.60
N THR A 85 7.88 -3.73 2.57
CA THR A 85 7.47 -3.98 3.95
C THR A 85 8.03 -2.91 4.83
N THR A 86 7.21 -2.36 5.72
CA THR A 86 7.64 -1.36 6.69
C THR A 86 7.22 -1.78 8.10
N LYS A 87 8.00 -1.36 9.10
CA LYS A 87 7.68 -1.46 10.52
C LYS A 87 7.28 -0.12 11.14
N ALA A 88 7.18 0.95 10.34
CA ALA A 88 6.86 2.30 10.82
C ALA A 88 5.43 2.43 11.39
N PHE A 89 4.60 1.40 11.24
CA PHE A 89 3.28 1.33 11.85
C PHE A 89 3.42 0.43 13.07
N ASP A 90 3.05 0.95 14.24
CA ASP A 90 3.14 0.28 15.54
C ASP A 90 2.35 -1.05 15.60
N ASP A 91 1.49 -1.30 14.61
CA ASP A 91 0.92 -2.61 14.34
C ASP A 91 1.80 -3.37 13.32
N ASN A 92 2.29 -4.53 13.72
CA ASN A 92 3.01 -5.54 12.91
C ASN A 92 2.35 -5.88 11.54
N CYS A 93 2.36 -4.97 10.57
CA CYS A 93 1.67 -5.12 9.29
C CYS A 93 2.62 -4.85 8.13
N LYS A 94 3.03 -5.92 7.46
CA LYS A 94 3.88 -5.91 6.28
C LYS A 94 2.99 -5.90 5.02
N TYR A 95 3.44 -5.17 4.00
CA TYR A 95 2.86 -4.91 2.65
C TYR A 95 2.15 -3.58 2.45
N ARG A 96 2.74 -2.81 1.54
CA ARG A 96 2.20 -1.60 0.94
C ARG A 96 2.35 -1.69 -0.57
N THR A 97 1.30 -1.39 -1.30
CA THR A 97 1.25 -1.36 -2.76
C THR A 97 1.17 0.10 -3.19
N LEU A 98 2.17 0.60 -3.92
CA LEU A 98 2.15 1.95 -4.45
C LEU A 98 1.52 1.99 -5.84
N GLN A 99 0.51 2.82 -5.98
CA GLN A 99 -0.32 3.00 -7.16
C GLN A 99 -0.26 4.48 -7.57
N LYS A 100 0.00 4.76 -8.85
CA LYS A 100 -0.01 6.12 -9.43
C LYS A 100 -1.31 6.36 -10.20
#